data_AF-A0A2S9LZ27-F1
#
_entry.id   AF-A0A2S9LZ27-F1
#
_cell.length_a   1.000
_cell.length_b   1.000
_cell.length_c   1.000
_cell.angle_alpha   90.00
_cell.angle_beta   90.00
_cell.angle_gamma   90.00
#
_symmetry.space_group_name_H-M   'P 1'
#
loop_
_entity.id
_entity.type
_entity.pdbx_description
1 polymer ?
#
loop_
_entity_poly.entity_id
_entity_poly.type
_entity_poly.pdbx_seq_one_letter_code
_entity_poly.pdbx_strand_id
1 'polypeptide(L)'
;MVTELGGSTAWSHLAFLAVAGLLTAAAGTIRLVIATIRRYERARSTRIMQMRHPHCNVKRLANGQWLLIDQDTGTVYVPPRLPHPPINEWI
;
A
#
# COMPACT_ATOMS: atom_id res chain seq x y z
N MET A 1 -2.48 -37.85 43.66
CA MET A 1 -2.06 -37.72 42.25
C MET A 1 -3.22 -37.15 41.43
N VAL A 2 -3.50 -35.84 41.46
CA VAL A 2 -4.55 -35.22 40.59
C VAL A 2 -4.16 -33.81 40.10
N THR A 3 -3.05 -33.22 40.56
CA THR A 3 -2.72 -31.81 40.24
C THR A 3 -1.90 -31.60 38.96
N GLU A 4 -1.37 -32.64 38.32
CA GLU A 4 -0.50 -32.45 37.13
C GLU A 4 -1.27 -32.22 35.81
N LEU A 5 -2.52 -32.67 35.71
CA LEU A 5 -3.30 -32.52 34.48
C LEU A 5 -3.81 -31.09 34.26
N GLY A 6 -4.13 -30.35 35.33
CA GLY A 6 -4.61 -28.96 35.23
C GLY A 6 -3.52 -27.94 34.90
N GLY A 7 -2.26 -28.25 35.24
CA GLY A 7 -1.11 -27.41 34.90
C GLY A 7 -0.82 -27.44 33.40
N SER A 8 -0.70 -28.63 32.80
CA SER A 8 -0.24 -28.77 31.40
C SER A 8 -1.19 -28.14 30.38
N THR A 9 -2.50 -28.16 30.64
CA THR A 9 -3.51 -27.55 29.76
C THR A 9 -3.46 -26.03 29.86
N ALA A 10 -3.30 -25.47 31.06
CA ALA A 10 -3.18 -24.03 31.26
C ALA A 10 -1.94 -23.44 30.56
N TRP A 11 -0.79 -24.12 30.67
CA TRP A 11 0.44 -23.72 29.96
C TRP A 11 0.27 -23.80 28.44
N SER A 12 -0.46 -24.82 27.95
CA SER A 12 -0.76 -24.97 26.53
C SER A 12 -1.64 -23.82 26.01
N HIS A 13 -2.69 -23.45 26.75
CA HIS A 13 -3.55 -22.30 26.39
C HIS A 13 -2.77 -20.98 26.37
N LEU A 14 -1.88 -20.75 27.34
CA LEU A 14 -1.00 -19.58 27.34
C LEU A 14 -0.05 -19.56 26.14
N ALA A 15 0.52 -20.72 25.77
CA ALA A 15 1.35 -20.84 24.58
C ALA A 15 0.58 -20.52 23.29
N PHE A 16 -0.66 -21.02 23.15
CA PHE A 16 -1.52 -20.69 22.01
C PHE A 16 -1.84 -19.18 21.93
N LEU A 17 -2.16 -18.55 23.06
CA LEU A 17 -2.42 -17.10 23.11
C LEU A 17 -1.16 -16.29 22.78
N ALA A 18 0.01 -16.72 23.25
CA ALA A 18 1.28 -16.06 22.94
C ALA A 18 1.60 -16.15 21.43
N VAL A 19 1.43 -17.32 20.83
CA VAL A 19 1.63 -17.52 19.38
C VAL A 19 0.61 -16.70 18.59
N ALA A 20 -0.67 -16.74 18.98
CA ALA A 20 -1.71 -15.95 18.34
C ALA A 20 -1.41 -14.45 18.40
N GLY A 21 -0.95 -13.95 19.56
CA GLY A 21 -0.53 -12.55 19.75
C GLY A 21 0.66 -12.16 18.87
N LEU A 22 1.65 -13.06 18.74
CA LEU A 22 2.79 -12.83 17.85
C LEU A 22 2.35 -12.75 16.38
N LEU A 23 1.44 -13.63 15.95
CA LEU A 23 0.90 -13.63 14.59
C LEU A 23 0.09 -12.36 14.29
N THR A 24 -0.74 -11.88 15.22
CA THR A 24 -1.46 -10.60 15.02
C THR A 24 -0.52 -9.42 14.98
N ALA A 25 0.52 -9.38 15.81
CA ALA A 25 1.54 -8.35 15.76
C ALA A 25 2.27 -8.35 14.41
N ALA A 26 2.71 -9.51 13.93
CA ALA A 26 3.36 -9.67 12.63
C ALA A 26 2.42 -9.28 11.46
N ALA A 27 1.15 -9.69 11.50
CA ALA A 27 0.17 -9.27 10.50
C ALA A 27 -0.03 -7.74 10.50
N GLY A 28 0.01 -7.12 11.68
CA GLY A 28 -0.06 -5.66 11.84
C GLY A 28 1.10 -4.95 11.15
N THR A 29 2.34 -5.40 11.38
CA THR A 29 3.53 -4.80 10.74
C THR A 29 3.50 -4.98 9.23
N ILE A 30 3.12 -6.15 8.73
CA ILE A 30 2.98 -6.41 7.29
C ILE A 30 1.95 -5.46 6.65
N ARG A 31 0.78 -5.28 7.28
CA ARG A 31 -0.24 -4.34 6.80
C ARG A 31 0.30 -2.91 6.74
N LEU A 32 1.07 -2.51 7.75
CA LEU A 32 1.69 -1.19 7.80
C LEU A 32 2.71 -1.02 6.67
N VAL A 33 3.59 -2.01 6.45
CA VAL A 33 4.57 -2.00 5.36
C VAL A 33 3.89 -1.94 3.99
N ILE A 34 2.84 -2.73 3.75
CA ILE A 34 2.09 -2.67 2.50
C ILE A 34 1.45 -1.29 2.32
N ALA A 35 0.92 -0.69 3.39
CA ALA A 35 0.34 0.65 3.34
C ALA A 35 1.39 1.73 3.04
N THR A 36 2.59 1.63 3.63
CA THR A 36 3.68 2.58 3.38
C THR A 36 4.22 2.44 1.96
N ILE A 37 4.42 1.21 1.47
CA ILE A 37 4.83 0.95 0.07
C ILE A 37 3.80 1.53 -0.90
N ARG A 38 2.51 1.24 -0.69
CA ARG A 38 1.44 1.79 -1.55
C ARG A 38 1.41 3.32 -1.53
N ARG A 39 1.66 3.96 -0.38
CA ARG A 39 1.76 5.42 -0.28
C ARG A 39 2.98 5.94 -1.03
N TYR A 40 4.13 5.29 -0.85
CA TYR A 40 5.37 5.65 -1.53
C TYR A 40 5.24 5.52 -3.05
N GLU A 41 4.70 4.40 -3.54
CA GLU A 41 4.44 4.20 -4.96
C GLU A 41 3.47 5.24 -5.51
N ARG A 42 2.37 5.54 -4.80
CA ARG A 42 1.44 6.59 -5.22
C ARG A 42 2.13 7.94 -5.35
N ALA A 43 2.92 8.34 -4.35
CA ALA A 43 3.65 9.61 -4.34
C ALA A 43 4.73 9.66 -5.43
N ARG A 44 5.42 8.54 -5.66
CA ARG A 44 6.41 8.41 -6.74
C ARG A 44 5.76 8.53 -8.10
N SER A 45 4.65 7.81 -8.35
CA SER A 45 3.94 7.88 -9.62
C SER A 45 3.38 9.27 -9.90
N THR A 46 2.81 9.96 -8.89
CA THR A 46 2.34 11.33 -9.06
C THR A 46 3.49 12.26 -9.42
N ARG A 47 4.65 12.11 -8.76
CA ARG A 47 5.82 12.94 -9.03
C ARG A 47 6.38 12.73 -10.44
N ILE A 48 6.48 11.49 -10.89
CA ILE A 48 6.91 11.17 -12.26
C ILE A 48 5.96 11.80 -13.27
N MET A 49 4.65 11.68 -13.04
CA MET A 49 3.65 12.23 -13.94
C MET A 49 3.64 13.77 -13.95
N GLN A 50 3.90 14.41 -12.80
CA GLN A 50 4.09 15.86 -12.71
C GLN A 50 5.34 16.33 -13.48
N MET A 51 6.46 15.60 -13.39
CA MET A 51 7.66 15.93 -14.18
C MET A 51 7.40 15.84 -15.68
N ARG A 52 6.50 14.94 -16.12
CA ARG A 52 6.11 14.81 -17.53
C ARG A 52 5.20 15.94 -18.03
N HIS A 53 4.41 16.55 -17.13
CA HIS A 53 3.42 17.57 -17.48
C HIS A 53 3.50 18.76 -16.50
N PRO A 54 4.55 19.61 -16.60
CA PRO A 54 4.79 20.67 -15.62
C PRO A 54 3.70 21.75 -15.60
N HIS A 55 3.03 21.99 -16.74
CA HIS A 55 1.93 22.96 -16.88
C HIS A 55 0.56 22.36 -16.55
N CYS A 56 0.49 21.08 -16.19
CA CYS A 56 -0.77 20.42 -15.86
C CYS A 56 -0.80 20.02 -14.38
N ASN A 57 -1.94 20.24 -13.74
CA ASN A 57 -2.24 19.65 -12.45
C ASN A 57 -2.59 18.16 -12.64
N VAL A 58 -1.82 17.28 -11.99
CA VAL A 58 -1.93 15.84 -12.14
C VAL A 58 -2.63 15.23 -10.94
N LYS A 59 -3.73 14.50 -11.16
CA LYS A 59 -4.45 13.78 -10.11
C LYS A 59 -4.66 12.31 -10.49
N ARG A 60 -4.44 11.40 -9.53
CA ARG A 60 -4.77 9.98 -9.72
C ARG A 60 -6.21 9.73 -9.28
N LEU A 61 -7.01 9.15 -10.17
CA LEU A 61 -8.40 8.79 -9.90
C LEU A 61 -8.49 7.45 -9.15
N ALA A 62 -9.61 7.23 -8.45
CA ALA A 62 -9.86 5.99 -7.69
C ALA A 62 -9.92 4.74 -8.59
N ASN A 63 -10.29 4.92 -9.86
CA ASN A 63 -10.32 3.88 -10.88
C ASN A 63 -8.93 3.53 -11.46
N GLY A 64 -7.86 4.16 -10.96
CA GLY A 64 -6.48 3.94 -11.40
C GLY A 64 -6.05 4.76 -12.61
N GLN A 65 -6.94 5.54 -13.24
CA GLN A 65 -6.60 6.46 -14.32
C GLN A 65 -5.96 7.75 -13.78
N TRP A 66 -5.28 8.46 -14.67
CA TRP A 66 -4.76 9.79 -14.41
C TRP A 66 -5.74 10.84 -14.93
N LEU A 67 -5.75 11.99 -14.28
CA LEU A 67 -6.47 13.18 -14.69
C LEU A 67 -5.44 14.30 -14.79
N LEU A 68 -5.30 14.85 -15.98
CA LEU A 68 -4.44 15.99 -16.28
C LEU A 68 -5.36 17.19 -16.48
N ILE A 69 -5.15 18.25 -15.71
CA ILE A 69 -5.90 19.51 -15.85
C ILE A 69 -4.89 20.57 -16.25
N ASP A 70 -5.01 21.12 -17.44
CA ASP A 70 -4.15 22.22 -17.86
C ASP A 70 -4.38 23.44 -16.94
N GLN A 71 -3.30 24.02 -16.42
CA GLN A 71 -3.37 25.16 -15.52
C GLN A 71 -3.78 26.44 -16.26
N ASP A 72 -3.43 26.56 -17.54
CA ASP A 72 -3.64 27.78 -18.31
C ASP A 72 -5.06 27.83 -18.90
N THR A 73 -5.55 26.69 -19.38
CA THR A 73 -6.86 26.60 -20.07
C THR A 73 -7.95 25.95 -19.23
N GLY A 74 -7.60 25.28 -18.13
CA GLY A 74 -8.53 24.47 -17.35
C GLY A 74 -9.03 23.21 -18.08
N THR A 75 -8.45 22.88 -19.24
CA THR A 75 -8.88 21.74 -20.03
C THR A 75 -8.56 20.43 -19.32
N VAL A 76 -9.52 19.51 -19.34
CA VAL A 76 -9.40 18.23 -18.67
C VAL A 76 -9.06 17.16 -19.68
N TYR A 77 -7.93 16.49 -19.46
CA TYR A 77 -7.45 15.40 -20.29
C TYR A 77 -7.25 14.14 -19.45
N VAL A 78 -7.85 13.03 -19.90
CA VAL A 78 -7.66 11.70 -19.31
C VAL A 78 -6.77 10.90 -20.26
N PRO A 79 -5.50 10.65 -19.93
CA PRO A 79 -4.63 9.89 -20.81
C PRO A 79 -5.11 8.44 -20.93
N PRO A 80 -4.92 7.81 -22.10
CA PRO A 80 -5.25 6.41 -22.30
C PRO A 80 -4.47 5.53 -21.31
N ARG A 81 -5.04 4.38 -20.96
CA ARG A 81 -4.37 3.42 -20.07
C ARG A 81 -3.09 2.96 -20.75
N LEU A 82 -1.95 3.20 -20.09
CA LEU A 82 -0.67 2.70 -20.55
C LEU A 82 -0.72 1.15 -20.50
N PRO A 83 -0.53 0.46 -21.64
CA PRO A 83 -0.59 -1.01 -21.69
C PRO A 83 0.57 -1.68 -20.95
N HIS A 84 1.65 -0.94 -20.67
CA HIS A 84 2.82 -1.42 -19.96
C HIS A 84 3.21 -0.38 -18.89
N PRO A 85 3.54 -0.79 -17.65
CA PRO A 85 4.22 0.11 -16.74
C PRO A 85 5.55 0.52 -17.39
N PRO A 86 5.88 1.82 -17.46
CA PRO A 86 7.17 2.25 -17.98
C PRO A 86 8.22 1.84 -16.95
N ILE A 87 8.76 0.62 -17.06
CA ILE A 87 9.78 0.09 -16.15
C ILE A 87 11.18 0.56 -16.60
N ASN A 88 11.32 1.09 -17.83
CA ASN A 88 12.62 1.13 -18.51
C ASN A 88 12.96 2.49 -19.15
N GLU A 89 12.08 3.48 -19.14
CA GLU A 89 12.30 4.72 -19.91
C GLU A 89 13.02 5.82 -19.11
N TRP A 90 13.39 5.55 -17.85
CA TRP A 90 13.84 6.58 -16.90
C TRP A 90 14.88 6.11 -15.88
N ILE A 91 15.53 4.96 -16.12
CA ILE A 91 16.79 4.58 -15.44
C ILE A 91 17.94 4.88 -16.40
#